data_AF-A0A7J9YSB6-F1
#
_entry.id   AF-A0A7J9YSB6-F1
#
_cell.length_a   1.000
_cell.length_b   1.000
_cell.length_c   1.000
_cell.angle_alpha   90.00
_cell.angle_beta   90.00
_cell.angle_gamma   90.00
#
_symmetry.space_group_name_H-M   'P 1'
#
loop_
_entity.id
_entity.type
_entity.pdbx_description
1 polymer ?
#
loop_
_entity_poly.entity_id
_entity_poly.type
_entity_poly.pdbx_seq_one_letter_code
_entity_poly.pdbx_strand_id
1 'polypeptide(L)'
;MAAGLRGFYAADPRRGASPERDFGLHWRSATGATYRAAWIADTQELYSVRHSGSAEDAQVTVLARLGAEALERWLAGWRRVCDSDQPGSYEWLLERATGAWRASAASF
;
A
#
# COMPACT_ATOMS: atom_id res chain seq x y z
N MET A 1 -7.91 20.87 7.41
CA MET A 1 -7.05 19.67 7.26
C MET A 1 -7.16 19.22 5.82
N ALA A 2 -6.05 19.03 5.10
CA ALA A 2 -6.13 18.44 3.76
C ALA A 2 -6.65 17.00 3.90
N ALA A 3 -7.62 16.61 3.08
CA ALA A 3 -8.11 15.23 3.01
C ALA A 3 -7.30 14.41 1.99
N GLY A 4 -7.52 13.11 1.97
CA GLY A 4 -6.93 12.20 0.98
C GLY A 4 -5.40 12.20 0.97
N LEU A 5 -4.83 12.03 -0.23
CA LEU A 5 -3.38 11.88 -0.43
C LEU A 5 -2.58 13.08 0.06
N ARG A 6 -3.08 14.30 -0.17
CA ARG A 6 -2.42 15.51 0.31
C ARG A 6 -2.38 15.57 1.83
N GLY A 7 -3.46 15.18 2.50
CA GLY A 7 -3.52 15.07 3.95
C GLY A 7 -2.53 14.05 4.50
N PHE A 8 -2.41 12.89 3.84
CA PHE A 8 -1.46 11.85 4.20
C PHE A 8 -0.01 12.35 4.18
N TYR A 9 0.45 12.99 3.11
CA TYR A 9 1.82 13.54 3.09
C TYR A 9 2.02 14.72 4.05
N ALA A 10 1.01 15.58 4.22
CA ALA A 10 1.10 16.72 5.15
C ALA A 10 1.19 16.29 6.62
N ALA A 11 0.70 15.11 6.97
CA ALA A 11 0.70 14.60 8.34
C ALA A 11 2.08 14.12 8.83
N ASP A 12 3.00 13.78 7.92
CA ASP A 12 4.37 13.38 8.28
C ASP A 12 5.35 13.89 7.20
N PRO A 13 6.13 14.95 7.48
CA PRO A 13 7.07 15.53 6.53
C PRO A 13 8.09 14.53 5.94
N ARG A 14 8.40 13.45 6.67
CA ARG A 14 9.33 12.40 6.19
C ARG A 14 8.81 11.71 4.94
N ARG A 15 7.49 11.61 4.78
CA ARG A 15 6.87 10.95 3.62
C ARG A 15 7.19 11.64 2.30
N GLY A 16 7.25 12.97 2.29
CA GLY A 16 7.50 13.75 1.07
C GLY A 16 8.97 13.80 0.64
N ALA A 17 9.91 13.66 1.58
CA ALA A 17 11.35 13.65 1.31
C ALA A 17 11.92 12.23 1.09
N SER A 18 11.20 11.21 1.53
CA SER A 18 11.61 9.81 1.44
C SER A 18 11.49 9.26 0.02
N PRO A 19 12.38 8.34 -0.37
CA PRO A 19 12.14 7.48 -1.52
C PRO A 19 10.82 6.74 -1.37
N GLU A 20 10.03 6.74 -2.44
CA GLU A 20 8.80 5.97 -2.57
C GLU A 20 8.98 4.91 -3.66
N ARG A 21 8.53 3.69 -3.39
CA ARG A 21 8.57 2.57 -4.33
C ARG A 21 7.16 2.07 -4.60
N ASP A 22 6.80 2.00 -5.87
CA ASP A 22 5.53 1.40 -6.30
C ASP A 22 5.55 -0.12 -6.14
N PHE A 23 4.47 -0.63 -5.56
CA PHE A 23 4.13 -2.05 -5.43
C PHE A 23 2.83 -2.34 -6.18
N GLY A 24 2.70 -1.79 -7.39
CA GLY A 24 1.60 -2.06 -8.30
C GLY A 24 0.56 -0.95 -8.36
N LEU A 25 0.09 -0.69 -9.57
CA LEU A 25 -0.85 0.41 -9.87
C LEU A 25 -2.28 -0.09 -10.08
N HIS A 26 -2.51 -1.39 -10.23
CA HIS A 26 -3.78 -1.92 -10.74
C HIS A 26 -4.34 -3.06 -9.89
N TRP A 27 -4.16 -2.99 -8.58
CA TRP A 27 -4.80 -3.93 -7.66
C TRP A 27 -6.31 -3.82 -7.76
N ARG A 28 -7.01 -4.93 -8.01
CA ARG A 28 -8.47 -4.96 -8.18
C ARG A 28 -9.12 -5.61 -6.97
N SER A 29 -10.05 -4.91 -6.34
CA SER A 29 -10.92 -5.53 -5.33
C SER A 29 -11.90 -6.50 -5.98
N ALA A 30 -12.47 -7.39 -5.18
CA ALA A 30 -13.58 -8.24 -5.62
C ALA A 30 -14.80 -7.43 -6.09
N THR A 31 -14.96 -6.20 -5.60
CA THR A 31 -16.04 -5.27 -5.98
C THR A 31 -15.73 -4.44 -7.23
N GLY A 32 -14.57 -4.62 -7.85
CA GLY A 32 -14.17 -3.93 -9.09
C GLY A 32 -13.52 -2.56 -8.89
N ALA A 33 -13.29 -2.12 -7.65
CA ALA A 33 -12.49 -0.93 -7.39
C ALA A 33 -11.01 -1.20 -7.67
N THR A 34 -10.28 -0.20 -8.17
CA THR A 34 -8.85 -0.30 -8.43
C THR A 34 -8.05 0.51 -7.43
N TYR A 35 -6.85 0.02 -7.11
CA TYR A 35 -5.97 0.61 -6.12
C TYR A 35 -4.53 0.62 -6.63
N ARG A 36 -3.81 1.70 -6.32
CA ARG A 36 -2.36 1.75 -6.30
C ARG A 36 -1.86 1.35 -4.93
N ALA A 37 -0.73 0.66 -4.85
CA ALA A 37 0.00 0.43 -3.61
C ALA A 37 1.44 0.91 -3.75
N ALA A 38 1.96 1.58 -2.73
CA ALA A 38 3.32 2.07 -2.69
C ALA A 38 3.88 2.01 -1.26
N TRP A 39 5.20 2.00 -1.16
CA TRP A 39 5.92 1.94 0.10
C TRP A 39 6.90 3.10 0.24
N ILE A 40 6.92 3.71 1.42
CA ILE A 40 7.77 4.84 1.76
C ILE A 40 8.91 4.34 2.64
N ALA A 41 10.16 4.57 2.22
CA ALA A 41 11.33 4.00 2.87
C ALA A 41 11.54 4.49 4.31
N ASP A 42 11.46 5.80 4.54
CA ASP A 42 11.80 6.39 5.84
C ASP A 42 10.74 6.11 6.91
N THR A 43 9.46 6.04 6.53
CA THR A 43 8.37 5.71 7.46
C THR A 43 8.04 4.22 7.49
N GLN A 44 8.60 3.46 6.55
CA GLN A 44 8.34 2.04 6.34
C GLN A 44 6.86 1.72 6.08
N GLU A 45 6.08 2.71 5.66
CA GLU A 45 4.64 2.57 5.46
C GLU A 45 4.34 2.03 4.07
N LEU A 46 3.75 0.83 4.01
CA LEU A 46 3.06 0.33 2.84
C LEU A 46 1.64 0.89 2.88
N TYR A 47 1.26 1.66 1.86
CA TYR A 47 -0.07 2.26 1.76
C TYR A 47 -0.72 1.96 0.41
N SER A 48 -2.04 2.01 0.38
CA SER A 48 -2.84 1.95 -0.82
C SER A 48 -3.64 3.21 -1.05
N VAL A 49 -3.93 3.50 -2.31
CA VAL A 49 -4.79 4.60 -2.74
C VAL A 49 -5.83 4.04 -3.68
N ARG A 50 -7.11 4.21 -3.33
CA ARG A 50 -8.20 3.88 -4.24
C ARG A 50 -8.18 4.86 -5.41
N HIS A 51 -8.21 4.34 -6.63
CA HIS A 51 -8.46 5.17 -7.80
C HIS A 51 -9.90 5.69 -7.76
N SER A 52 -10.04 6.98 -7.51
CA SER A 52 -11.26 7.75 -7.67
C SER A 52 -11.00 8.85 -8.72
N GLY A 53 -12.07 9.40 -9.29
CA GLY A 53 -11.95 10.39 -10.39
C GLY A 53 -11.20 11.67 -10.03
N SER A 54 -11.00 11.95 -8.74
CA SER A 54 -10.31 13.14 -8.23
C SER A 54 -9.29 12.77 -7.16
N ALA A 55 -8.07 13.28 -7.27
CA ALA A 55 -6.98 13.05 -6.31
C ALA A 55 -7.29 13.62 -4.90
N GLU A 56 -8.16 14.63 -4.81
CA GLU A 56 -8.58 15.23 -3.54
C GLU A 56 -9.46 14.29 -2.70
N ASP A 57 -10.19 13.39 -3.35
CA ASP A 57 -11.04 12.37 -2.72
C ASP A 57 -10.36 10.99 -2.69
N ALA A 58 -9.06 10.93 -3.01
CA ALA A 58 -8.32 9.69 -3.04
C ALA A 58 -8.24 9.11 -1.63
N GLN A 59 -8.95 8.00 -1.40
CA GLN A 59 -8.92 7.30 -0.13
C GLN A 59 -7.58 6.59 0.04
N VAL A 60 -6.76 7.12 0.94
CA VAL A 60 -5.47 6.53 1.32
C VAL A 60 -5.66 5.61 2.54
N THR A 61 -5.05 4.44 2.52
CA THR A 61 -5.04 3.52 3.65
C THR A 61 -3.64 3.00 3.88
N VAL A 62 -3.09 3.18 5.08
CA VAL A 62 -1.83 2.51 5.48
C VAL A 62 -2.17 1.05 5.78
N LEU A 63 -1.56 0.13 5.04
CA LEU A 63 -1.81 -1.30 5.12
C LEU A 63 -0.95 -1.96 6.20
N ALA A 64 0.32 -1.55 6.28
CA ALA A 64 1.28 -2.07 7.23
C ALA A 64 2.50 -1.15 7.37
N ARG A 65 3.26 -1.31 8.45
CA ARG A 65 4.60 -0.73 8.61
C ARG A 65 5.63 -1.85 8.61
N LEU A 66 6.43 -1.93 7.56
CA LEU A 66 7.34 -3.04 7.27
C LEU A 66 8.65 -2.50 6.71
N GLY A 67 9.78 -2.98 7.23
CA GLY A 67 11.08 -2.75 6.60
C GLY A 67 11.18 -3.41 5.23
N ALA A 68 12.14 -2.95 4.41
CA ALA A 68 12.31 -3.38 3.02
C ALA A 68 12.41 -4.92 2.86
N GLU A 69 13.20 -5.59 3.70
CA GLU A 69 13.39 -7.04 3.62
C GLU A 69 12.09 -7.84 3.89
N ALA A 70 11.32 -7.41 4.89
CA ALA A 70 10.03 -8.04 5.21
C ALA A 70 9.03 -7.79 4.07
N LEU A 71 9.00 -6.57 3.54
CA LEU A 71 8.13 -6.19 2.44
C LEU A 71 8.40 -7.06 1.19
N GLU A 72 9.66 -7.19 0.78
CA GLU A 72 10.04 -7.98 -0.40
C GLU A 72 9.72 -9.47 -0.22
N ARG A 73 9.94 -10.00 0.98
CA ARG A 73 9.63 -11.39 1.30
C ARG A 73 8.14 -11.67 1.26
N TRP A 74 7.33 -10.85 1.93
CA TRP A 74 5.90 -11.10 2.09
C TRP A 74 5.10 -10.80 0.81
N LEU A 75 5.54 -9.79 0.05
CA LEU A 75 4.98 -9.45 -1.25
C LEU A 75 5.70 -10.13 -2.42
N ALA A 76 6.51 -11.16 -2.17
CA ALA A 76 7.15 -11.90 -3.25
C ALA A 76 6.11 -12.39 -4.27
N GLY A 77 6.35 -12.08 -5.55
CA GLY A 77 5.43 -12.40 -6.64
C GLY A 77 4.29 -11.40 -6.87
N TRP A 78 4.24 -10.27 -6.14
CA TRP A 78 3.17 -9.27 -6.24
C TRP A 78 2.88 -8.83 -7.68
N ARG A 79 3.91 -8.66 -8.52
CA ARG A 79 3.76 -8.21 -9.91
C ARG A 79 2.84 -9.12 -10.69
N ARG A 80 3.04 -10.44 -10.59
CA ARG A 80 2.21 -11.44 -11.27
C ARG A 80 0.74 -11.38 -10.81
N VAL A 81 0.50 -11.11 -9.53
CA VAL A 81 -0.85 -11.01 -8.98
C VAL A 81 -1.52 -9.71 -9.41
N CYS A 82 -0.82 -8.58 -9.30
CA CYS A 82 -1.29 -7.27 -9.74
C CYS A 82 -1.61 -7.25 -11.25
N ASP A 83 -0.74 -7.84 -12.07
CA ASP A 83 -0.88 -7.87 -13.54
C ASP A 83 -1.83 -8.98 -14.02
N SER A 84 -2.39 -9.79 -13.12
CA SER A 84 -3.28 -10.91 -13.49
C SER A 84 -4.68 -10.48 -13.94
N ASP A 85 -5.04 -9.21 -13.73
CA ASP A 85 -6.39 -8.65 -13.91
C ASP A 85 -7.50 -9.37 -13.13
N GLN A 86 -7.15 -10.30 -12.23
CA GLN A 86 -8.12 -11.04 -11.44
C GLN A 86 -8.75 -10.14 -10.36
N PRO A 87 -10.08 -10.16 -10.21
CA PRO A 87 -10.75 -9.64 -9.03
C PRO A 87 -10.23 -10.36 -7.78
N GLY A 88 -10.05 -9.64 -6.67
CA GLY A 88 -9.51 -10.22 -5.44
C GLY A 88 -8.00 -10.00 -5.25
N SER A 89 -7.31 -9.44 -6.26
CA SER A 89 -5.88 -9.15 -6.18
C SER A 89 -5.57 -8.13 -5.08
N TYR A 90 -6.46 -7.17 -4.82
CA TYR A 90 -6.29 -6.23 -3.72
C TYR A 90 -6.44 -6.91 -2.35
N GLU A 91 -7.37 -7.84 -2.19
CA GLU A 91 -7.56 -8.62 -0.97
C GLU A 91 -6.33 -9.49 -0.68
N TRP A 92 -5.72 -10.09 -1.71
CA TRP A 92 -4.42 -10.77 -1.58
C TRP A 92 -3.34 -9.85 -0.99
N LEU A 93 -3.27 -8.59 -1.46
CA LEU A 93 -2.31 -7.62 -0.92
C LEU A 93 -2.60 -7.31 0.55
N LEU A 94 -3.87 -7.10 0.92
CA LEU A 94 -4.29 -6.83 2.30
C LEU A 94 -3.93 -7.98 3.25
N GLU A 95 -4.19 -9.22 2.83
CA GLU A 95 -3.88 -10.43 3.59
C GLU A 95 -2.38 -10.55 3.85
N ARG A 96 -1.55 -10.35 2.81
CA ARG A 96 -0.08 -10.41 2.93
C ARG A 96 0.46 -9.30 3.81
N ALA A 97 -0.01 -8.07 3.66
CA ALA A 97 0.41 -6.93 4.48
C ALA A 97 0.04 -7.14 5.96
N THR A 98 -1.17 -7.63 6.22
CA THR A 98 -1.64 -7.94 7.59
C THR A 98 -0.84 -9.09 8.20
N GLY A 99 -0.61 -10.16 7.44
CA GLY A 99 0.21 -11.30 7.89
C GLY A 99 1.64 -10.89 8.24
N ALA A 100 2.25 -10.07 7.39
CA ALA A 100 3.59 -9.52 7.60
C ALA A 100 3.68 -8.68 8.88
N TRP A 101 2.71 -7.77 9.09
CA TRP A 101 2.67 -6.92 10.28
C TRP A 101 2.48 -7.75 11.55
N ARG A 102 1.59 -8.74 11.53
CA ARG A 102 1.39 -9.62 12.69
C ARG A 102 2.66 -10.41 13.04
N ALA A 103 3.35 -10.93 12.02
CA ALA A 103 4.61 -11.65 12.22
C ALA A 103 5.71 -10.74 12.80
N SER A 104 5.79 -9.48 12.34
CA SER A 104 6.74 -8.52 12.88
C SER A 104 6.39 -8.08 14.31
N ALA A 105 5.11 -7.97 14.65
CA ALA A 105 4.65 -7.62 15.99
C ALA A 105 4.88 -8.75 17.01
N ALA A 106 4.79 -10.01 16.58
CA ALA A 106 5.04 -11.19 17.43
C ALA A 106 6.54 -11.47 17.69
N SER A 107 7.44 -10.69 17.09
CA SER A 107 8.90 -10.83 17.24
C SER A 107 9.46 -9.94 18.37
N PHE A 108 8.59 -9.36 19.21
CA PHE A 108 8.91 -8.53 20.39
C PHE A 108 8.29 -9.14 21.65
#